data_AF-A0A537JQ05-F1
#
_entry.id   AF-A0A537JQ05-F1
#
_cell.length_a   1.000
_cell.length_b   1.000
_cell.length_c   1.000
_cell.angle_alpha   90.00
_cell.angle_beta   90.00
_cell.angle_gamma   90.00
#
_symmetry.space_group_name_H-M   'P 1'
#
loop_
_entity.id
_entity.type
_entity.pdbx_description
1 polymer ?
#
loop_
_entity_poly.entity_id
_entity_poly.type
_entity_poly.pdbx_seq_one_letter_code
_entity_poly.pdbx_strand_id
1 'polypeptide(L)' 'SDHSHYILDCDYEKIEDAFALNRALHLIPGVVETGLFINMANKAVIGFDDGTIKVINYK' A
#
# COMPACT_ATOMS: atom_id res chain seq x y z
N SER A 1 5.54 6.37 14.63
CA SER A 1 6.35 6.85 13.50
C SER A 1 7.46 7.77 14.02
N ASP A 2 8.44 8.10 13.19
CA ASP A 2 9.46 9.12 13.53
C ASP A 2 8.82 10.50 13.80
N HIS A 3 7.61 10.72 13.30
CA HIS A 3 6.80 11.93 13.48
C HIS A 3 5.80 11.84 14.65
N SER A 4 5.90 10.83 15.52
CA SER A 4 5.03 10.66 16.70
C SER A 4 3.52 10.61 16.41
N HIS A 5 3.12 10.25 15.19
CA HIS A 5 1.72 9.96 14.86
C HIS A 5 1.35 8.54 15.30
N TYR A 6 0.08 8.36 15.68
CA TYR A 6 -0.50 7.03 15.86
C TYR A 6 -0.67 6.32 14.51
N ILE A 7 -0.58 5.00 14.53
CA ILE A 7 -0.85 4.14 13.38
C ILE A 7 -2.08 3.31 13.73
N LEU A 8 -3.06 3.29 12.84
CA LEU A 8 -4.23 2.44 12.94
C LEU A 8 -4.06 1.29 11.95
N ASP A 9 -4.02 0.07 12.46
CA ASP A 9 -4.08 -1.15 11.65
C ASP A 9 -5.54 -1.46 11.34
N CYS A 10 -5.93 -1.24 10.09
CA CYS A 10 -7.29 -1.46 9.61
C CYS A 10 -7.33 -2.77 8.82
N ASP A 11 -7.92 -3.81 9.40
CA ASP A 11 -8.10 -5.09 8.72
C ASP A 11 -9.24 -5.03 7.71
N TYR A 12 -8.99 -5.52 6.50
CA TYR A 12 -9.95 -5.62 5.41
C TYR A 12 -9.80 -7.01 4.79
N GLU A 13 -10.90 -7.74 4.60
CA GLU A 13 -10.85 -9.00 3.85
C GLU A 13 -10.36 -8.77 2.41
N LYS A 14 -10.81 -7.68 1.79
CA LYS A 14 -10.39 -7.25 0.45
C LYS A 14 -10.61 -5.76 0.26
N ILE A 15 -9.69 -5.12 -0.46
CA ILE A 15 -9.84 -3.73 -0.93
C ILE A 15 -10.30 -3.77 -2.39
N GLU A 16 -11.57 -3.43 -2.64
CA GLU A 16 -12.16 -3.47 -3.99
C GLU A 16 -11.62 -2.38 -4.92
N ASP A 17 -11.49 -1.15 -4.42
CA ASP A 17 -10.95 -0.01 -5.16
C ASP A 17 -9.96 0.77 -4.27
N ALA A 18 -8.67 0.49 -4.47
CA ALA A 18 -7.61 1.14 -3.71
C ALA A 18 -7.54 2.65 -3.98
N PHE A 19 -7.84 3.12 -5.20
CA PHE A 19 -7.77 4.55 -5.53
C PHE A 19 -8.89 5.33 -4.83
N ALA A 20 -10.12 4.81 -4.88
CA ALA A 20 -11.25 5.41 -4.19
C ALA A 20 -11.05 5.41 -2.68
N LEU A 21 -10.59 4.28 -2.12
CA LEU A 21 -10.30 4.18 -0.69
C LEU A 21 -9.21 5.16 -0.25
N ASN A 22 -8.08 5.20 -0.95
CA ASN A 22 -6.98 6.11 -0.61
C ASN A 22 -7.42 7.57 -0.62
N ARG A 23 -8.16 7.98 -1.65
CA ARG A 23 -8.72 9.34 -1.75
C ARG A 23 -9.70 9.63 -0.61
N ALA A 24 -10.58 8.70 -0.28
CA ALA A 24 -11.55 8.89 0.79
C ALA A 24 -10.86 9.05 2.15
N LEU A 25 -9.84 8.23 2.45
CA LEU A 25 -9.08 8.32 3.70
C LEU A 25 -8.34 9.65 3.84
N HIS A 26 -7.71 10.13 2.77
CA HIS A 26 -7.03 11.42 2.75
C HIS A 26 -7.97 12.63 2.95
N LEU A 27 -9.27 12.48 2.69
CA LEU A 27 -10.25 13.55 2.94
C LEU A 27 -10.68 13.64 4.40
N ILE A 28 -10.29 12.68 5.26
CA ILE A 28 -10.63 12.68 6.68
C ILE A 28 -9.63 13.56 7.44
N PRO A 29 -10.06 14.65 8.10
CA PRO A 29 -9.16 15.46 8.91
C PRO A 29 -8.46 14.65 10.00
N GLY A 30 -7.14 14.83 10.10
CA GLY A 30 -6.31 14.08 11.05
C GLY A 30 -5.68 12.80 10.48
N VAL A 31 -6.12 12.34 9.30
CA VAL A 31 -5.35 11.35 8.54
C VAL A 31 -4.13 12.03 7.95
N VAL A 32 -2.96 11.53 8.28
CA VAL A 32 -1.69 12.07 7.79
C VAL A 32 -1.32 11.46 6.44
N GLU A 33 -1.42 10.13 6.33
CA GLU A 33 -1.06 9.36 5.14
C GLU A 33 -1.70 7.96 5.24
N THR A 34 -1.70 7.20 4.16
CA THR A 34 -2.11 5.78 4.16
C THR A 34 -0.97 4.84 3.73
N GLY A 35 -1.13 3.54 4.01
CA GLY A 35 -0.22 2.51 3.53
C GLY A 35 -0.43 2.11 2.04
N LEU A 36 -1.22 2.86 1.27
CA LEU A 36 -1.60 2.50 -0.10
C LEU A 36 -0.64 3.13 -1.14
N PHE A 37 0.35 2.36 -1.59
CA PHE A 37 1.35 2.80 -2.58
C PHE A 37 0.89 2.60 -4.02
N ILE A 38 -0.12 3.37 -4.43
CA ILE A 38 -0.81 3.18 -5.73
C ILE A 38 -0.04 3.89 -6.85
N ASN A 39 0.20 3.21 -7.98
CA ASN A 39 0.95 3.72 -9.15
C ASN A 39 2.38 4.21 -8.85
N MET A 40 2.98 3.77 -7.74
CA MET A 40 4.34 4.19 -7.36
C MET A 40 5.41 3.17 -7.76
N ALA A 41 5.09 1.87 -7.74
CA ALA A 41 6.07 0.82 -8.02
C ALA A 41 6.19 0.55 -9.52
N ASN A 42 7.39 0.72 -10.08
CA ASN A 42 7.68 0.36 -11.48
C ASN A 42 8.12 -1.10 -11.67
N LYS A 43 8.55 -1.76 -10.60
CA LYS A 43 9.03 -3.15 -10.64
C LYS A 43 8.77 -3.83 -9.29
N ALA A 44 8.41 -5.10 -9.32
CA ALA A 44 8.37 -5.98 -8.16
C ALA A 44 9.31 -7.17 -8.38
N VAL A 45 10.17 -7.47 -7.41
CA VAL A 45 11.05 -8.64 -7.41
C VAL A 45 10.56 -9.57 -6.30
N ILE A 46 10.07 -10.74 -6.68
CA ILE A 46 9.42 -11.71 -5.77
C ILE A 46 10.33 -12.93 -5.67
N GLY A 47 10.80 -13.22 -4.45
CA GLY A 47 11.54 -14.45 -4.14
C GLY A 47 10.60 -15.54 -3.66
N PHE A 48 10.81 -16.76 -4.16
CA PHE A 48 10.08 -17.96 -3.76
C PHE A 48 10.96 -18.86 -2.90
N ASP A 49 10.33 -19.76 -2.15
CA ASP A 49 10.98 -20.71 -1.24
C ASP A 49 11.83 -21.76 -1.95
N ASP A 50 11.52 -22.06 -3.21
CA ASP A 50 12.31 -22.92 -4.11
C ASP A 50 13.58 -22.23 -4.66
N GLY A 51 13.83 -20.98 -4.28
CA GLY A 51 14.97 -20.19 -4.72
C GLY A 51 14.78 -19.48 -6.07
N THR A 52 13.61 -19.61 -6.70
CA THR A 52 13.31 -18.87 -7.92
C THR A 52 12.99 -17.39 -7.65
N ILE A 53 13.24 -16.55 -8.65
CA ILE A 53 12.97 -15.11 -8.60
C ILE A 53 12.06 -14.75 -9.77
N LYS A 54 10.94 -14.08 -9.49
CA LYS A 54 10.07 -13.48 -10.51
C LYS A 54 10.20 -11.97 -10.47
N VAL A 55 10.51 -11.38 -11.62
CA VAL A 55 10.52 -9.92 -11.80
C VAL A 55 9.29 -9.52 -12.59
N ILE A 56 8.44 -8.69 -11.99
CA ILE A 56 7.28 -8.06 -12.63
C ILE A 56 7.65 -6.61 -12.92
N ASN A 57 7.51 -6.16 -14.16
CA ASN A 57 7.68 -4.75 -14.53
C ASN A 57 6.30 -4.15 -14.77
N TYR A 58 6.08 -2.94 -14.26
CA TYR A 58 4.96 -2.10 -14.68
C TYR A 58 5.25 -1.60 -16.11
N LYS A 59 4.24 -1.61 -16.98
CA LYS A 59 4.38 -1.10 -18.36
C LYS A 59 4.39 0.42 -18.40
#